data_AF-A0A849ZIS1-F1
#
_entry.id   AF-A0A849ZIS1-F1
#
_cell.length_a   1.000
_cell.length_b   1.000
_cell.length_c   1.000
_cell.angle_alpha   90.00
_cell.angle_beta   90.00
_cell.angle_gamma   90.00
#
_symmetry.space_group_name_H-M   'P 1'
#
loop_
_entity.id
_entity.type
_entity.pdbx_description
1 polymer ?
#
loop_
_entity_poly.entity_id
_entity_poly.type
_entity_poly.pdbx_seq_one_letter_code
_entity_poly.pdbx_strand_id
1 'polypeptide(L)'
;MARRFAMRGSAPSARGRTRPARRPWLSPEVKAELRGIVFALLGLTVLLSLLVLPRHDNLVGSLGDRIAAGLTLLVGRPVAFTLPALLLWWALLSFKGRRPQHSWVKCGGAVLLMLSACALIGLATRHLPKEQSLEWAGVLGVFLAYDAPLALNLPRYLGVAGASLVFVAAAMAGLLIATGLLYTSLAGRVSAWLRAIP
;
A
#
# COMPACT_ATOMS: atom_id res chain seq x y z
N MET A 1 -68.45 33.85 38.30
CA MET A 1 -67.38 34.19 37.33
C MET A 1 -66.74 32.90 36.83
N ALA A 2 -67.34 32.27 35.83
CA ALA A 2 -66.87 32.28 34.43
C ALA A 2 -65.58 31.45 34.24
N ARG A 3 -65.67 30.11 34.15
CA ARG A 3 -65.77 29.34 32.88
C ARG A 3 -65.00 29.99 31.73
N ARG A 4 -63.87 29.37 31.33
CA ARG A 4 -63.43 29.29 29.92
C ARG A 4 -62.50 28.08 29.72
N PHE A 5 -63.15 26.99 29.32
CA PHE A 5 -62.58 25.89 28.55
C PHE A 5 -61.92 26.45 27.29
N ALA A 6 -60.61 26.23 27.12
CA ALA A 6 -59.92 26.39 25.85
C ALA A 6 -59.50 25.01 25.35
N MET A 7 -60.43 24.32 24.68
CA MET A 7 -60.11 23.19 23.83
C MET A 7 -59.37 23.72 22.60
N ARG A 8 -58.03 23.57 22.57
CA ARG A 8 -57.26 23.64 21.33
C ARG A 8 -57.07 22.22 20.82
N GLY A 9 -57.86 21.87 19.80
CA GLY A 9 -57.65 20.68 18.99
C GLY A 9 -56.32 20.77 18.25
N SER A 10 -55.33 20.03 18.73
CA SER A 10 -54.10 19.75 17.99
C SER A 10 -54.41 18.67 16.95
N ALA A 11 -54.46 19.08 15.69
CA ALA A 11 -54.57 18.17 14.55
C ALA A 11 -53.46 17.12 14.58
N PRO A 12 -53.74 15.83 14.27
CA PRO A 12 -52.72 14.81 14.18
C PRO A 12 -51.79 15.13 13.00
N SER A 13 -50.65 15.71 13.32
CA SER A 13 -49.49 15.85 12.43
C SER A 13 -49.27 14.53 11.69
N ALA A 14 -49.42 14.56 10.37
CA ALA A 14 -49.20 13.45 9.47
C ALA A 14 -47.86 12.77 9.82
N ARG A 15 -47.95 11.53 10.30
CA ARG A 15 -46.78 10.68 10.58
C ARG A 15 -45.98 10.57 9.29
N GLY A 16 -44.89 11.32 9.21
CA GLY A 16 -43.86 11.11 8.21
C GLY A 16 -43.44 9.66 8.30
N ARG A 17 -43.77 8.87 7.27
CA ARG A 17 -43.25 7.53 7.07
C ARG A 17 -41.74 7.64 7.00
N THR A 18 -41.06 7.49 8.13
CA THR A 18 -39.62 7.30 8.20
C THR A 18 -39.33 6.04 7.38
N ARG A 19 -38.80 6.22 6.17
CA ARG A 19 -38.33 5.10 5.34
C ARG A 19 -37.40 4.27 6.23
N PRO A 20 -37.61 2.93 6.35
CA PRO A 20 -36.73 2.10 7.14
C PRO A 20 -35.32 2.30 6.60
N ALA A 21 -34.44 2.85 7.44
CA ALA A 21 -33.05 3.04 7.09
C ALA A 21 -32.51 1.66 6.67
N ARG A 22 -32.15 1.52 5.39
CA ARG A 22 -31.58 0.28 4.86
C ARG A 22 -30.35 -0.03 5.70
N ARG A 23 -30.47 -0.97 6.64
CA ARG A 23 -29.34 -1.46 7.40
C ARG A 23 -28.35 -2.04 6.37
N PRO A 24 -27.09 -1.59 6.35
CA PRO A 24 -26.10 -2.18 5.47
C PRO A 24 -26.01 -3.68 5.76
N TRP A 25 -26.15 -4.51 4.71
CA TRP A 25 -26.24 -5.97 4.81
C TRP A 25 -24.98 -6.66 5.37
N LEU A 26 -23.89 -5.93 5.56
CA LEU A 26 -22.61 -6.45 6.03
C LEU A 26 -22.07 -5.56 7.15
N SER A 27 -21.74 -6.18 8.27
CA SER A 27 -21.04 -5.51 9.36
C SER A 27 -19.66 -5.03 8.87
N PRO A 28 -19.15 -3.91 9.40
CA PRO A 28 -17.83 -3.40 9.03
C PRO A 28 -16.69 -4.37 9.34
N GLU A 29 -16.90 -5.28 10.30
CA GLU A 29 -15.98 -6.38 10.65
C GLU A 29 -15.86 -7.38 9.51
N VAL A 30 -16.99 -7.90 9.01
CA VAL A 30 -16.99 -8.88 7.88
C VAL A 30 -16.34 -8.27 6.63
N LYS A 31 -16.54 -6.96 6.39
CA LYS A 31 -15.86 -6.26 5.28
C LYS A 31 -14.35 -6.14 5.47
N ALA A 32 -13.84 -6.10 6.71
CA ALA A 32 -12.41 -6.07 6.98
C ALA A 32 -11.79 -7.46 6.81
N GLU A 33 -12.45 -8.50 7.31
CA GLU A 33 -12.04 -9.89 7.15
C GLU A 33 -12.00 -10.30 5.67
N LEU A 34 -13.05 -9.99 4.91
CA LEU A 34 -13.12 -10.31 3.49
C LEU A 34 -11.97 -9.66 2.69
N ARG A 35 -11.61 -8.41 3.02
CA ARG A 35 -10.44 -7.74 2.43
C ARG A 35 -9.14 -8.43 2.82
N GLY A 36 -8.98 -8.81 4.08
CA GLY A 36 -7.81 -9.55 4.57
C GLY A 36 -7.62 -10.87 3.81
N ILE A 37 -8.70 -11.62 3.61
CA ILE A 37 -8.71 -12.87 2.85
C ILE A 37 -8.31 -12.63 1.39
N VAL A 38 -8.88 -11.61 0.73
CA VAL A 38 -8.52 -11.27 -0.66
C VAL A 38 -7.04 -10.91 -0.78
N PHE A 39 -6.49 -10.10 0.13
CA PHE A 39 -5.06 -9.77 0.14
C PHE A 39 -4.18 -10.98 0.42
N ALA A 40 -4.59 -11.87 1.34
CA ALA A 40 -3.85 -13.09 1.64
C ALA A 40 -3.80 -14.02 0.41
N LEU A 41 -4.95 -14.24 -0.24
CA LEU A 41 -5.04 -15.07 -1.44
C LEU A 41 -4.20 -14.50 -2.58
N LEU A 42 -4.29 -13.19 -2.83
CA LEU A 42 -3.51 -12.54 -3.88
C LEU A 42 -2.01 -12.58 -3.58
N GLY A 43 -1.60 -12.27 -2.35
CA GLY A 43 -0.20 -12.36 -1.91
C GLY A 43 0.35 -13.79 -2.02
N LEU A 44 -0.42 -14.78 -1.59
CA LEU A 44 -0.04 -16.19 -1.67
C LEU A 44 0.06 -16.66 -3.14
N THR A 45 -0.87 -16.24 -3.99
CA THR A 45 -0.87 -16.61 -5.42
C THR A 45 0.37 -16.05 -6.12
N VAL A 46 0.72 -14.79 -5.85
CA VAL A 46 1.93 -14.17 -6.40
C VAL A 46 3.19 -14.81 -5.81
N LEU A 47 3.21 -15.13 -4.51
CA LEU A 47 4.35 -15.80 -3.88
C LEU A 47 4.57 -17.20 -4.46
N LEU A 48 3.51 -17.99 -4.60
CA LEU A 48 3.56 -19.32 -5.21
C LEU A 48 3.99 -19.23 -6.67
N SER A 49 3.50 -18.24 -7.40
CA SER A 49 3.93 -17.95 -8.77
C SER A 49 5.44 -17.69 -8.87
N LEU A 50 6.04 -16.99 -7.89
CA LEU A 50 7.48 -16.76 -7.84
C LEU A 50 8.30 -17.96 -7.33
N LEU A 51 7.70 -18.84 -6.52
CA LEU A 51 8.36 -20.01 -5.91
C LEU A 51 8.28 -21.27 -6.78
N VAL A 52 7.21 -21.45 -7.54
CA VAL A 52 7.02 -22.63 -8.38
C VAL A 52 7.92 -22.47 -9.61
N LEU A 53 9.08 -23.11 -9.55
CA LEU A 53 9.95 -23.30 -10.71
C LEU A 53 9.16 -23.92 -11.88
N PRO A 54 9.53 -23.61 -13.14
CA PRO A 54 8.70 -23.87 -14.30
C PRO A 54 8.32 -25.35 -14.42
N ARG A 55 7.05 -25.64 -14.13
CA ARG A 55 6.37 -26.89 -14.53
C ARG A 55 5.41 -26.51 -15.64
N HIS A 56 5.84 -26.74 -16.88
CA HIS A 56 5.17 -26.25 -18.09
C HIS A 56 3.83 -26.93 -18.43
N ASP A 57 3.36 -27.90 -17.63
CA ASP A 57 2.25 -28.75 -18.04
C ASP A 57 0.85 -28.24 -17.62
N ASN A 58 0.75 -27.15 -16.86
CA ASN A 58 -0.53 -26.63 -16.35
C ASN A 58 -0.79 -25.16 -16.72
N LEU A 59 -2.03 -24.84 -17.11
CA LEU A 59 -2.48 -23.46 -17.42
C LEU A 59 -2.16 -22.46 -16.29
N VAL A 60 -2.35 -22.88 -15.04
CA VAL A 60 -2.05 -22.07 -13.85
C VAL A 60 -0.55 -21.78 -13.73
N GLY A 61 0.31 -22.73 -14.13
CA GLY A 61 1.76 -22.54 -14.18
C GLY A 61 2.16 -21.49 -15.20
N SER A 62 1.62 -21.55 -16.42
CA SER A 62 1.97 -20.58 -17.47
C SER A 62 1.55 -19.13 -17.16
N LEU A 63 0.41 -18.94 -16.48
CA LEU A 63 -0.02 -17.62 -16.02
C LEU A 63 0.91 -17.12 -14.91
N GLY A 64 1.28 -18.01 -13.97
CA GLY A 64 2.26 -17.71 -12.92
C GLY A 64 3.58 -17.24 -13.51
N ASP A 65 4.17 -18.02 -14.41
CA ASP A 65 5.44 -17.71 -15.07
C ASP A 65 5.43 -16.31 -15.74
N ARG A 66 4.34 -15.94 -16.43
CA ARG A 66 4.21 -14.62 -17.06
C ARG A 66 4.15 -13.49 -16.04
N ILE A 67 3.43 -13.69 -14.93
CA ILE A 67 3.34 -12.72 -13.84
C ILE A 67 4.70 -12.58 -13.16
N ALA A 68 5.36 -13.70 -12.83
CA ALA A 68 6.68 -13.74 -12.22
C ALA A 68 7.74 -13.08 -13.12
N ALA A 69 7.74 -13.39 -14.42
CA ALA A 69 8.63 -12.77 -15.40
C ALA A 69 8.38 -11.26 -15.52
N GLY A 70 7.11 -10.83 -15.57
CA GLY A 70 6.75 -9.42 -15.63
C GLY A 70 7.17 -8.64 -14.37
N LEU A 71 6.94 -9.20 -13.18
CA LEU A 71 7.38 -8.62 -11.91
C LEU A 71 8.90 -8.56 -11.83
N THR A 72 9.59 -9.66 -12.13
CA THR A 72 11.06 -9.72 -12.11
C THR A 72 11.66 -8.73 -13.09
N LEU A 73 11.09 -8.58 -14.29
CA LEU A 73 11.52 -7.60 -15.27
C LEU A 73 11.32 -6.16 -14.77
N LEU A 74 10.17 -5.86 -14.16
CA LEU A 74 9.84 -4.50 -13.72
C LEU A 74 10.66 -4.04 -12.51
N VAL A 75 10.69 -4.83 -11.44
CA VAL A 75 11.26 -4.45 -10.15
C VAL A 75 12.56 -5.16 -9.79
N GLY A 76 12.93 -6.19 -10.55
CA GLY A 76 14.10 -7.03 -10.26
C GLY A 76 13.74 -8.22 -9.40
N ARG A 77 14.55 -9.27 -9.50
CA ARG A 77 14.36 -10.56 -8.83
C ARG A 77 14.22 -10.46 -7.30
N PRO A 78 15.13 -9.81 -6.55
CA PRO A 78 15.00 -9.71 -5.09
C PRO A 78 13.77 -8.89 -4.64
N VAL A 79 13.46 -7.80 -5.35
CA VAL A 79 12.34 -6.92 -4.98
C VAL A 79 11.00 -7.58 -5.31
N ALA A 80 10.93 -8.41 -6.35
CA ALA A 80 9.72 -9.16 -6.70
C ALA A 80 9.16 -9.99 -5.53
N PHE A 81 10.02 -10.54 -4.66
CA PHE A 81 9.59 -11.28 -3.46
C PHE A 81 9.11 -10.39 -2.31
N THR A 82 9.54 -9.13 -2.26
CA THR A 82 9.14 -8.21 -1.18
C THR A 82 7.66 -7.81 -1.29
N LEU A 83 7.14 -7.71 -2.51
CA LEU A 83 5.75 -7.32 -2.78
C LEU A 83 4.72 -8.31 -2.22
N PRO A 84 4.77 -9.63 -2.50
CA PRO A 84 3.87 -10.59 -1.89
C PRO A 84 4.09 -10.72 -0.38
N ALA A 85 5.32 -10.57 0.12
CA ALA A 85 5.60 -10.56 1.55
C ALA A 85 4.90 -9.38 2.27
N LEU A 86 4.93 -8.19 1.67
CA LEU A 86 4.21 -7.00 2.14
C LEU A 86 2.70 -7.20 2.13
N LEU A 87 2.15 -7.81 1.06
CA LEU A 87 0.72 -8.12 0.97
C LEU A 87 0.27 -9.11 2.05
N LEU A 88 1.05 -10.18 2.28
CA LEU A 88 0.79 -11.15 3.34
C LEU A 88 0.88 -10.50 4.72
N TRP A 89 1.89 -9.66 4.95
CA TRP A 89 2.02 -8.89 6.19
C TRP A 89 0.80 -7.98 6.43
N TRP A 90 0.31 -7.30 5.40
CA TRP A 90 -0.91 -6.47 5.51
C TRP A 90 -2.18 -7.29 5.72
N ALA A 91 -2.27 -8.48 5.13
CA ALA A 91 -3.37 -9.39 5.39
C ALA A 91 -3.39 -9.81 6.89
N LEU A 92 -2.23 -10.17 7.44
CA LEU A 92 -2.08 -10.51 8.87
C LEU A 92 -2.47 -9.34 9.79
N LEU A 93 -2.08 -8.11 9.44
CA LEU A 93 -2.47 -6.92 10.20
C LEU A 93 -3.97 -6.64 10.13
N SER A 94 -4.62 -6.98 9.02
CA SER A 94 -6.07 -6.79 8.84
C SER A 94 -6.89 -7.70 9.74
N PHE A 95 -6.41 -8.92 10.03
CA PHE A 95 -7.06 -9.85 10.96
C PHE A 95 -7.02 -9.39 12.42
N LYS A 96 -6.08 -8.52 12.80
CA LYS A 96 -5.99 -7.99 14.18
C LYS A 96 -7.03 -6.91 14.51
N GLY A 97 -8.06 -6.74 13.69
CA GLY A 97 -9.15 -5.78 13.91
C GLY A 97 -8.74 -4.31 13.84
N ARG A 98 -7.49 -4.01 13.48
CA ARG A 98 -7.02 -2.62 13.32
C ARG A 98 -7.58 -2.06 12.02
N ARG A 99 -8.58 -1.18 12.12
CA ARG A 99 -9.11 -0.47 10.95
C ARG A 99 -7.95 0.28 10.27
N PRO A 100 -7.64 0.01 9.00
CA PRO A 100 -6.61 0.75 8.30
C PRO A 100 -7.13 2.17 8.04
N GLN A 101 -6.77 3.09 8.92
CA GLN A 101 -6.93 4.51 8.69
C GLN A 101 -5.95 4.85 7.56
N HIS A 102 -6.47 5.11 6.35
CA HIS A 102 -5.74 5.49 5.13
C HIS A 102 -4.93 4.38 4.40
N SER A 103 -5.62 3.34 3.90
CA SER A 103 -5.00 2.31 3.03
C SER A 103 -4.23 2.87 1.82
N TRP A 104 -4.73 3.95 1.20
CA TRP A 104 -4.08 4.59 0.06
C TRP A 104 -2.70 5.17 0.39
N VAL A 105 -2.56 5.77 1.58
CA VAL A 105 -1.29 6.33 2.04
C VAL A 105 -0.27 5.22 2.29
N LYS A 106 -0.69 4.11 2.91
CA LYS A 106 0.18 2.93 3.11
C LYS A 106 0.63 2.34 1.78
N CYS A 107 -0.27 2.30 0.80
CA CYS A 107 0.06 1.91 -0.57
C CYS A 107 1.15 2.81 -1.17
N GLY A 108 1.00 4.13 -1.05
CA GLY A 108 2.02 5.09 -1.47
C GLY A 108 3.37 4.88 -0.78
N GLY A 109 3.37 4.63 0.53
CA GLY A 109 4.59 4.32 1.29
C GLY A 109 5.28 3.03 0.84
N ALA A 110 4.51 1.98 0.57
CA ALA A 110 5.05 0.71 0.05
C ALA A 110 5.62 0.87 -1.37
N VAL A 111 4.94 1.62 -2.25
CA VAL A 111 5.46 1.94 -3.59
C VAL A 111 6.75 2.74 -3.50
N LEU A 112 6.81 3.75 -2.64
CA LEU A 112 8.02 4.55 -2.43
C LEU A 112 9.19 3.68 -1.92
N LEU A 113 8.92 2.78 -0.98
CA LEU A 113 9.91 1.84 -0.44
C LEU A 113 10.41 0.89 -1.52
N MET A 114 9.49 0.36 -2.34
CA MET A 114 9.81 -0.52 -3.47
C MET A 114 10.69 0.19 -4.51
N LEU A 115 10.30 1.39 -4.95
CA LEU A 115 11.09 2.19 -5.89
C LEU A 115 12.49 2.50 -5.34
N SER A 116 12.58 2.83 -4.05
CA SER A 116 13.85 3.11 -3.40
C SER A 116 14.74 1.87 -3.32
N ALA A 117 14.16 0.70 -3.03
CA ALA A 117 14.87 -0.58 -3.04
C ALA A 117 15.38 -0.95 -4.45
N CYS A 118 14.54 -0.83 -5.47
CA CYS A 118 14.94 -1.03 -6.87
C CYS A 118 16.10 -0.09 -7.25
N ALA A 119 16.03 1.18 -6.88
CA ALA A 119 17.06 2.16 -7.18
C ALA A 119 18.38 1.87 -6.45
N LEU A 120 18.33 1.48 -5.17
CA LEU A 120 19.53 1.10 -4.40
C LEU A 120 20.21 -0.14 -4.98
N ILE A 121 19.42 -1.14 -5.38
CA ILE A 121 19.96 -2.34 -6.04
C ILE A 121 20.55 -1.97 -7.40
N GLY A 122 19.86 -1.16 -8.20
CA GLY A 122 20.37 -0.67 -9.48
C GLY A 122 21.69 0.09 -9.35
N LEU A 123 21.82 0.90 -8.29
CA LEU A 123 23.06 1.60 -7.97
C LEU A 123 24.17 0.61 -7.56
N ALA A 124 23.83 -0.40 -6.76
CA ALA A 124 24.77 -1.43 -6.33
C ALA A 124 25.25 -2.30 -7.50
N THR A 125 24.38 -2.61 -8.47
CA THR A 125 24.68 -3.46 -9.62
C THR A 125 25.15 -2.70 -10.86
N ARG A 126 25.37 -1.38 -10.76
CA ARG A 126 25.74 -0.53 -11.91
C ARG A 126 27.01 -0.94 -12.65
N HIS A 127 27.91 -1.64 -11.95
CA HIS A 127 29.19 -2.11 -12.47
C HIS A 127 29.07 -3.44 -13.23
N LEU A 128 27.92 -4.13 -13.11
CA LEU A 128 27.65 -5.37 -13.82
C LEU A 128 27.20 -5.08 -15.25
N PRO A 129 27.33 -6.07 -16.17
CA PRO A 129 26.73 -6.00 -17.49
C PRO A 129 25.24 -5.67 -17.41
N LYS A 130 24.73 -4.91 -18.39
CA LYS A 130 23.34 -4.41 -18.40
C LYS A 130 22.30 -5.52 -18.22
N GLU A 131 22.53 -6.67 -18.85
CA GLU A 131 21.66 -7.85 -18.76
C GLU A 131 21.52 -8.35 -17.32
N GLN A 132 22.64 -8.48 -16.60
CA GLN A 132 22.65 -8.88 -15.19
C GLN A 132 22.03 -7.78 -14.32
N SER A 133 22.39 -6.52 -14.55
CA SER A 133 21.80 -5.41 -13.77
C SER A 133 20.29 -5.32 -13.94
N LEU A 134 19.75 -5.64 -15.13
CA LEU A 134 18.31 -5.69 -15.37
C LEU A 134 17.65 -6.82 -14.58
N GLU A 135 18.27 -8.01 -14.51
CA GLU A 135 17.73 -9.13 -13.73
C GLU A 135 17.64 -8.81 -12.23
N TRP A 136 18.67 -8.15 -11.69
CA TRP A 136 18.74 -7.82 -10.27
C TRP A 136 17.90 -6.61 -9.86
N ALA A 137 17.97 -5.51 -10.63
CA ALA A 137 17.35 -4.23 -10.27
C ALA A 137 16.02 -3.95 -10.98
N GLY A 138 15.71 -4.72 -12.01
CA GLY A 138 14.58 -4.47 -12.90
C GLY A 138 14.74 -3.21 -13.74
N VAL A 139 13.76 -3.00 -14.61
CA VAL A 139 13.66 -1.80 -15.45
C VAL A 139 13.59 -0.54 -14.59
N LEU A 140 12.86 -0.55 -13.48
CA LEU A 140 12.72 0.62 -12.60
C LEU A 140 14.04 1.00 -11.91
N GLY A 141 14.80 0.02 -11.42
CA GLY A 141 16.09 0.26 -10.79
C GLY A 141 17.11 0.80 -11.80
N VAL A 142 17.17 0.19 -12.99
CA VAL A 142 18.04 0.66 -14.09
C VAL A 142 17.61 2.06 -14.55
N PHE A 143 16.32 2.34 -14.69
CA PHE A 143 15.82 3.66 -15.08
C PHE A 143 16.18 4.78 -14.09
N LEU A 144 16.25 4.46 -12.79
CA LEU A 144 16.57 5.43 -11.75
C LEU A 144 18.08 5.63 -11.56
N ALA A 145 18.88 4.56 -11.72
CA ALA A 145 20.29 4.54 -11.33
C ALA A 145 21.30 4.46 -12.48
N TYR A 146 20.90 4.07 -13.69
CA TYR A 146 21.84 3.83 -14.80
C TYR A 146 22.00 5.06 -15.70
N ASP A 147 23.20 5.22 -16.26
CA ASP A 147 23.52 6.25 -17.26
C ASP A 147 22.91 5.90 -18.63
N ALA A 148 21.60 6.05 -18.76
CA ALA A 148 20.90 5.97 -20.04
C ALA A 148 20.33 7.34 -20.43
N PRO A 149 20.26 7.69 -21.73
CA PRO A 149 19.79 9.02 -22.18
C PRO A 149 18.32 9.30 -21.83
N LEU A 150 17.51 8.27 -21.59
CA LEU A 150 16.11 8.36 -21.17
C LEU A 150 15.92 8.15 -19.66
N ALA A 151 16.97 7.80 -18.92
CA ALA A 151 16.91 7.52 -17.50
C ALA A 151 16.96 8.82 -16.68
N LEU A 152 16.36 8.77 -15.48
CA LEU A 152 16.40 9.90 -14.54
C LEU A 152 17.83 10.23 -14.12
N ASN A 153 18.68 9.19 -14.06
CA ASN A 153 20.12 9.29 -13.87
C ASN A 153 20.53 10.24 -12.73
N LEU A 154 19.90 10.06 -11.57
CA LEU A 154 20.24 10.79 -10.34
C LEU A 154 21.74 10.77 -10.00
N PRO A 155 22.47 9.66 -10.19
CA PRO A 155 23.90 9.60 -9.88
C PRO A 155 24.74 10.60 -10.68
N ARG A 156 24.32 10.99 -11.89
CA ARG A 156 25.03 12.00 -12.69
C ARG A 156 24.95 13.40 -12.08
N TYR A 157 23.86 13.73 -11.40
CA TYR A 157 23.65 15.06 -10.80
C TYR A 157 24.15 15.16 -9.35
N LEU A 158 23.95 14.11 -8.56
CA LEU A 158 24.23 14.10 -7.11
C LEU A 158 25.50 13.32 -6.74
N GLY A 159 26.10 12.61 -7.70
CA GLY A 159 27.06 11.56 -7.42
C GLY A 159 26.41 10.31 -6.83
N VAL A 160 27.16 9.21 -6.78
CA VAL A 160 26.70 7.92 -6.27
C VAL A 160 26.31 8.01 -4.80
N ALA A 161 27.12 8.71 -3.99
CA ALA A 161 26.87 8.89 -2.57
C ALA A 161 25.64 9.79 -2.29
N GLY A 162 25.44 10.84 -3.08
CA GLY A 162 24.25 11.69 -2.95
C GLY A 162 22.98 10.94 -3.36
N ALA A 163 23.02 10.19 -4.46
CA ALA A 163 21.90 9.37 -4.90
C ALA A 163 21.54 8.27 -3.88
N SER A 164 22.54 7.59 -3.30
CA SER A 164 22.27 6.56 -2.27
C SER A 164 21.62 7.15 -1.02
N LEU A 165 22.08 8.32 -0.55
CA LEU A 165 21.46 9.03 0.58
C LEU A 165 20.00 9.38 0.30
N VAL A 166 19.69 9.90 -0.90
CA VAL A 166 18.32 10.23 -1.30
C VAL A 166 17.42 8.99 -1.30
N PHE A 167 17.89 7.87 -1.88
CA PHE A 167 17.09 6.65 -1.90
C PHE A 167 16.95 6.00 -0.52
N VAL A 168 17.96 6.05 0.34
CA VAL A 168 17.84 5.59 1.74
C VAL A 168 16.84 6.44 2.51
N ALA A 169 16.90 7.77 2.36
CA ALA A 169 15.93 8.67 2.98
C ALA A 169 14.50 8.41 2.48
N ALA A 170 14.32 8.21 1.18
CA ALA A 170 13.03 7.85 0.58
C ALA A 170 12.53 6.48 1.06
N ALA A 171 13.41 5.49 1.21
CA ALA A 171 13.08 4.17 1.76
C ALA A 171 12.63 4.28 3.22
N MET A 172 13.32 5.08 4.03
CA MET A 172 12.93 5.35 5.42
C MET A 172 11.58 6.05 5.50
N ALA A 173 11.35 7.08 4.68
CA ALA A 173 10.06 7.77 4.60
C ALA A 173 8.95 6.80 4.18
N GLY A 174 9.19 5.98 3.14
CA GLY A 174 8.28 4.94 2.68
C GLY A 174 7.95 3.93 3.78
N LEU A 175 8.95 3.50 4.56
CA LEU A 175 8.78 2.58 5.68
C LEU A 175 7.92 3.18 6.79
N LEU A 176 8.18 4.44 7.17
CA LEU A 176 7.40 5.16 8.19
C LEU A 176 5.94 5.34 7.77
N ILE A 177 5.70 5.64 6.49
CA ILE A 177 4.37 5.78 5.90
C ILE A 177 3.67 4.42 5.85
N ALA A 178 4.36 3.36 5.39
CA ALA A 178 3.80 2.02 5.25
C ALA A 178 3.43 1.39 6.60
N THR A 179 4.27 1.60 7.62
CA THR A 179 4.03 1.11 9.00
C THR A 179 3.01 1.95 9.76
N GLY A 180 2.77 3.20 9.33
CA GLY A 180 1.89 4.14 10.01
C GLY A 180 2.46 4.71 11.32
N LEU A 181 3.77 4.51 11.58
CA LEU A 181 4.46 5.06 12.76
C LEU A 181 4.44 6.61 12.77
N LEU A 182 4.44 7.22 11.58
CA LEU A 182 4.38 8.66 11.45
C LEU A 182 3.05 9.20 11.99
N TYR A 183 1.93 8.57 11.64
CA TYR A 183 0.59 9.09 11.94
C TYR A 183 0.25 9.06 13.43
N THR A 184 0.61 7.99 14.14
CA THR A 184 0.30 7.89 15.58
C THR A 184 1.08 8.92 16.39
N SER A 185 2.34 9.18 16.03
CA SER A 185 3.18 10.14 16.74
C SER A 185 2.85 11.60 16.39
N LEU A 186 2.59 11.92 15.11
CA LEU A 186 2.22 13.27 14.69
C LEU A 186 0.84 13.66 15.17
N ALA A 187 -0.16 12.78 15.09
CA ALA A 187 -1.50 13.05 15.60
C ALA A 187 -1.48 13.28 17.11
N GLY A 188 -0.68 12.52 17.85
CA GLY A 188 -0.46 12.73 19.28
C GLY A 188 0.10 14.12 19.57
N ARG A 189 1.19 14.52 18.89
CA ARG A 189 1.83 15.83 19.07
C ARG A 189 0.93 17.00 18.67
N VAL A 190 0.25 16.92 17.53
CA VAL A 190 -0.67 17.98 17.07
C VAL A 190 -1.85 18.12 18.04
N SER A 191 -2.41 17.02 18.54
CA SER A 191 -3.49 17.06 19.54
C SER A 191 -3.05 17.61 20.90
N ALA A 192 -1.78 17.42 21.27
CA ALA A 192 -1.20 17.99 22.48
C ALA A 192 -0.97 19.49 22.30
N TRP A 193 -0.46 19.92 21.14
CA TRP A 193 -0.24 21.32 20.82
C TRP A 193 -1.56 22.11 20.75
N LEU A 194 -2.60 21.58 20.09
CA LEU A 194 -3.93 22.22 20.04
C LEU A 194 -4.57 22.39 21.43
N ARG A 195 -4.29 21.48 22.37
CA ARG A 195 -4.77 21.59 23.76
C ARG A 195 -3.98 22.59 24.61
N ALA A 196 -2.80 23.00 24.14
CA ALA A 196 -1.95 23.97 24.84
C ALA A 196 -2.22 25.42 24.42
N ILE A 197 -3.12 25.67 23.46
CA ILE A 197 -3.54 27.01 23.06
C ILE A 197 -4.77 27.38 23.92
N PRO A 198 -4.62 28.33 24.87
CA PRO A 198 -5.70 28.75 25.78
C PRO A 198 -6.81 29.55 25.09
#